data_AF-A0A935KE39-F1
#
_entry.id   AF-A0A935KE39-F1
#
_cell.length_a   1.000
_cell.length_b   1.000
_cell.length_c   1.000
_cell.angle_alpha   90.00
_cell.angle_beta   90.00
_cell.angle_gamma   90.00
#
_symmetry.space_group_name_H-M   'P 1'
#
loop_
_entity.id
_entity.type
_entity.pdbx_description
1 polymer ?
#
loop_
_entity_poly.entity_id
_entity_poly.type
_entity_poly.pdbx_seq_one_letter_code
_entity_poly.pdbx_strand_id
1 'polypeptide(L)' 'MTVFKDSTALEEALKRCEMEPIHTPGLIQPCGALLVIDGASQLVVQVSENLAEFLGLTPGSAPR' A
#
# COMPACT_ATOMS: atom_id res chain seq x y z
N MET A 1 28.76 25.78 -1.25
CA MET A 1 28.10 24.46 -1.41
C MET A 1 29.02 23.38 -0.88
N THR A 2 28.95 23.10 0.42
CA THR A 2 29.67 21.98 1.04
C THR A 2 28.83 20.72 0.87
N VAL A 3 29.23 19.90 -0.08
CA VAL A 3 28.70 18.57 -0.37
C VAL A 3 28.97 17.67 0.85
N PHE A 4 27.90 17.07 1.38
CA PHE A 4 27.77 16.00 2.38
C PHE A 4 29.02 15.64 3.20
N LYS A 5 29.06 16.07 4.47
CA LYS A 5 30.16 15.81 5.42
C LYS A 5 29.82 14.75 6.47
N ASP A 6 29.20 13.63 6.05
CA ASP A 6 29.21 12.40 6.85
C ASP A 6 28.83 11.17 5.98
N SER A 7 29.84 10.46 5.46
CA SER A 7 29.64 9.30 4.55
C SER A 7 28.92 8.15 5.26
N THR A 8 29.28 7.89 6.53
CA THR A 8 28.77 6.77 7.32
C THR A 8 27.28 6.94 7.63
N ALA A 9 26.87 8.15 8.06
CA ALA A 9 25.47 8.43 8.36
C ALA A 9 24.56 8.27 7.13
N LEU A 10 25.06 8.63 5.95
CA LEU A 10 24.34 8.43 4.69
C LEU A 10 24.23 6.93 4.35
N GLU A 11 25.31 6.17 4.49
CA GLU A 11 25.31 4.72 4.26
C GLU A 11 24.35 3.98 5.20
N GLU A 12 24.29 4.36 6.47
CA GLU A 12 23.32 3.82 7.44
C GLU A 12 21.87 4.17 7.08
N ALA A 13 21.62 5.40 6.59
CA ALA A 13 20.29 5.79 6.12
C ALA A 13 19.85 4.95 4.91
N LEU A 14 20.75 4.71 3.94
CA LEU A 14 20.46 3.88 2.78
C LEU A 14 20.15 2.43 3.17
N LYS A 15 20.92 1.85 4.10
CA LYS A 15 20.65 0.52 4.67
C LYS A 15 19.32 0.41 5.40
N ARG A 16 18.79 1.51 5.93
CA ARG A 16 17.44 1.53 6.51
C ARG A 16 16.36 1.60 5.44
N CYS A 17 16.57 2.40 4.40
CA CYS A 17 15.62 2.52 3.29
C CYS A 17 15.44 1.20 2.52
N GLU A 18 16.52 0.43 2.29
CA GLU A 18 16.42 -0.87 1.59
C GLU A 18 15.63 -1.94 2.35
N MET A 19 15.51 -1.78 3.67
CA MET A 19 14.77 -2.70 4.55
C MET A 19 13.26 -2.39 4.60
N GLU A 20 12.81 -1.29 4.00
CA GLU A 20 11.39 -0.93 3.99
C GLU A 20 10.59 -1.89 3.06
N PRO A 21 9.48 -2.48 3.53
CA PRO A 21 8.64 -3.36 2.72
C PRO A 21 7.75 -2.57 1.75
N ILE A 22 8.35 -1.84 0.80
CA ILE A 22 7.65 -0.94 -0.13
C ILE A 22 6.65 -1.66 -1.06
N HIS A 23 6.77 -2.98 -1.23
CA HIS A 23 5.87 -3.80 -2.05
C HIS A 23 4.60 -4.21 -1.29
N THR A 24 4.58 -4.06 0.04
CA THR A 24 3.42 -4.35 0.90
C THR A 24 3.22 -3.22 1.92
N PRO A 25 2.96 -1.97 1.48
CA PRO A 25 2.85 -0.82 2.38
C PRO A 25 1.59 -0.85 3.27
N GLY A 26 0.62 -1.72 2.96
CA GLY A 26 -0.66 -1.82 3.68
C GLY A 26 -1.67 -0.72 3.35
N LEU A 27 -1.28 0.25 2.52
CA LEU A 27 -2.10 1.38 2.07
C LEU A 27 -1.98 1.57 0.56
N ILE A 28 -2.97 2.25 -0.02
CA ILE A 28 -2.94 2.71 -1.42
C ILE A 28 -3.01 4.22 -1.48
N GLN A 29 -2.58 4.80 -2.60
CA GLN A 29 -2.85 6.21 -2.89
C GLN A 29 -4.35 6.41 -3.22
N PRO A 30 -4.95 7.57 -2.87
CA PRO A 30 -6.40 7.79 -2.98
C PRO A 30 -6.91 8.10 -4.40
N CYS A 31 -6.05 8.03 -5.43
CA CYS A 31 -6.44 8.29 -6.82
C CYS A 31 -7.22 7.14 -7.49
N GLY A 32 -7.47 6.05 -6.76
CA GLY A 32 -8.26 4.90 -7.20
C GLY A 32 -8.72 4.09 -5.99
N ALA A 33 -9.28 2.90 -6.23
CA ALA A 33 -9.65 1.93 -5.21
C ALA A 33 -8.97 0.58 -5.47
N LEU A 34 -8.82 -0.25 -4.43
CA LEU A 34 -8.24 -1.59 -4.50
C LEU A 34 -9.24 -2.64 -4.05
N LEU A 35 -9.30 -3.73 -4.81
CA LEU A 35 -10.03 -4.95 -4.48
C LEU A 35 -9.10 -6.15 -4.63
N VAL A 36 -8.99 -6.98 -3.60
CA VAL A 36 -8.18 -8.21 -3.63
C VAL A 36 -9.12 -9.40 -3.60
N ILE A 37 -9.00 -10.26 -4.60
CA ILE A 37 -9.80 -11.47 -4.76
C ILE A 37 -8.88 -12.68 -4.65
N ASP A 38 -9.21 -13.61 -3.77
CA ASP A 38 -8.52 -14.88 -3.72
C ASP A 38 -8.87 -15.72 -4.96
N GLY A 39 -7.86 -16.15 -5.70
CA GLY A 39 -8.06 -16.81 -6.99
C GLY A 39 -8.72 -18.19 -6.89
N ALA A 40 -8.60 -18.87 -5.75
CA ALA A 40 -9.16 -20.20 -5.54
C ALA A 40 -10.63 -20.15 -5.11
N SER A 41 -10.93 -19.37 -4.07
CA SER A 41 -12.28 -19.23 -3.49
C SER A 41 -13.16 -18.23 -4.25
N GLN A 42 -12.56 -17.37 -5.08
CA GLN A 42 -13.21 -16.24 -5.75
C GLN A 42 -13.85 -15.24 -4.76
N LEU A 43 -13.40 -15.24 -3.51
CA LEU A 43 -13.89 -14.32 -2.49
C LEU A 43 -13.04 -13.06 -2.44
N VAL A 44 -13.70 -11.94 -2.17
CA VAL A 44 -13.04 -10.68 -1.81
C VAL A 44 -12.43 -10.85 -0.42
N VAL A 45 -11.10 -10.71 -0.31
CA VAL A 45 -10.36 -10.87 0.95
C VAL A 45 -9.87 -9.54 1.52
N GLN A 46 -9.81 -8.49 0.69
CA GLN A 46 -9.45 -7.16 1.12
C GLN A 46 -10.05 -6.09 0.18
N VAL A 47 -10.35 -4.94 0.76
CA VAL A 47 -10.85 -3.73 0.09
C VAL A 47 -10.09 -2.52 0.60
N SER A 48 -9.90 -1.48 -0.22
CA SER A 48 -9.45 -0.18 0.27
C SER A 48 -10.55 0.54 1.05
N GLU A 49 -10.16 1.45 1.95
CA GLU A 49 -11.09 2.24 2.76
C GLU A 49 -12.05 3.08 1.90
N ASN A 50 -11.55 3.65 0.81
CA ASN A 50 -12.30 4.51 -0.12
C ASN A 50 -13.14 3.75 -1.15
N LEU A 51 -13.28 2.42 -1.06
CA LEU A 51 -13.98 1.63 -2.08
C LEU A 51 -15.41 2.13 -2.35
N ALA A 52 -16.11 2.55 -1.31
CA ALA A 52 -17.49 3.01 -1.40
C ALA A 52 -17.65 4.26 -2.28
N GLU A 53 -16.61 5.11 -2.37
CA GLU A 53 -16.62 6.30 -3.22
C GLU A 53 -16.61 5.94 -4.72
N PHE A 54 -16.04 4.79 -5.08
CA PHE A 54 -15.92 4.33 -6.46
C PHE A 54 -17.06 3.41 -6.89
N LEU A 55 -17.53 2.54 -5.98
CA LEU A 55 -18.54 1.52 -6.31
C LEU A 55 -19.92 1.80 -5.73
N GLY A 56 -20.07 2.76 -4.81
CA GLY A 56 -21.33 3.01 -4.10
C GLY A 56 -21.74 1.88 -3.16
N LEU A 57 -20.81 0.99 -2.80
CA LEU A 57 -21.04 -0.19 -1.96
C LEU A 57 -20.14 -0.14 -0.74
N THR A 58 -20.70 -0.45 0.43
CA THR A 58 -19.91 -0.63 1.64
C THR A 58 -19.43 -2.08 1.74
N PRO A 59 -18.31 -2.35 2.42
CA PRO A 59 -17.86 -3.72 2.63
C PRO A 59 -18.96 -4.55 3.30
N GLY A 60 -19.35 -5.67 2.66
CA GLY A 60 -20.43 -6.55 3.13
C GLY A 60 -21.84 -6.23 2.60
N SER A 61 -22.03 -5.15 1.85
CA SER A 61 -23.35 -4.80 1.25
C SER A 61 -23.57 -5.40 -0.14
N ALA A 62 -22.57 -6.05 -0.73
CA ALA A 62 -22.68 -6.65 -2.06
C ALA A 62 -23.64 -7.85 -2.03
N PRO A 63 -24.56 -7.99 -3.01
CA PRO A 63 -25.40 -9.18 -3.13
C PRO A 63 -24.51 -10.42 -3.36
N ARG A 64 -24.87 -11.54 -2.71
CA ARG A 64 -24.19 -12.84 -2.90
C ARG A 64 -24.48 -13.43 -4.26
#